data_AF-A0A7W1V4K2-F1
#
_entry.id   AF-A0A7W1V4K2-F1
#
_cell.length_a   1.000
_cell.length_b   1.000
_cell.length_c   1.000
_cell.angle_alpha   90.00
_cell.angle_beta   90.00
_cell.angle_gamma   90.00
#
_symmetry.space_group_name_H-M   'P 1'
#
loop_
_entity.id
_entity.type
_entity.pdbx_description
1 polymer ?
#
loop_
_entity_poly.entity_id
_entity_poly.type
_entity_poly.pdbx_seq_one_letter_code
_entity_poly.pdbx_strand_id
1 'polypeptide(L)'
;LVVDVTGKVRRPGIVELPVGARVIDAIQDAGGVRPGVDMSGLNLARLLVDGEQVVVGLAVPALVPPPGSLPTSSVPTGIEIAPVNLNTATQTELETLPGIGPVTAQSILAWRTDNGAFTAVEELLEVSGIGDVTMADIAPYVYV
;
A
#
# COMPACT_ATOMS: atom_id res chain seq x y z
N LEU A 1 0.00 21.11 19.50
CA LEU A 1 0.29 20.10 18.48
C LEU A 1 -0.32 20.53 17.17
N VAL A 2 0.40 20.35 16.07
CA VAL A 2 0.03 20.75 14.72
C VAL A 2 -0.43 19.50 13.98
N VAL A 3 -1.65 19.53 13.46
CA VAL A 3 -2.26 18.37 12.78
C VAL A 3 -2.83 18.81 11.44
N ASP A 4 -2.67 17.99 10.42
CA ASP A 4 -3.24 18.23 9.10
C ASP A 4 -4.60 17.52 8.97
N VAL A 5 -5.69 18.27 8.89
CA VAL A 5 -7.05 17.72 8.73
C VAL A 5 -7.45 17.80 7.27
N THR A 6 -7.60 16.64 6.63
CA THR A 6 -7.89 16.53 5.19
C THR A 6 -9.15 15.72 4.93
N GLY A 7 -9.62 15.73 3.67
CA GLY A 7 -10.83 15.01 3.25
C GLY A 7 -12.10 15.86 3.28
N LYS A 8 -13.25 15.26 3.59
CA LYS A 8 -14.60 15.85 3.50
C LYS A 8 -14.97 16.72 4.72
N VAL A 9 -14.04 17.55 5.18
CA VAL A 9 -14.29 18.60 6.20
C VAL A 9 -14.68 19.93 5.56
N ARG A 10 -15.23 20.86 6.36
CA ARG A 10 -15.61 22.20 5.89
C ARG A 10 -14.40 23.07 5.58
N ARG A 11 -13.34 23.01 6.40
CA ARG A 11 -12.07 23.71 6.19
C ARG A 11 -10.91 22.71 6.32
N PRO A 12 -10.50 22.05 5.22
CA PRO A 12 -9.30 21.23 5.25
C PRO A 12 -8.06 22.11 5.40
N GLY A 13 -7.07 21.61 6.12
CA GLY A 13 -5.80 22.29 6.37
C GLY A 13 -5.24 21.98 7.75
N ILE A 14 -4.19 22.73 8.09
CA ILE A 14 -3.46 22.58 9.34
C ILE A 14 -4.23 23.24 10.48
N VAL A 15 -4.42 22.52 11.59
CA VAL A 15 -5.03 23.00 12.83
C VAL A 15 -4.04 22.89 13.99
N GLU A 16 -4.09 23.86 14.89
CA GLU A 16 -3.28 23.87 16.11
C GLU A 16 -4.15 23.55 17.32
N LEU A 17 -3.82 22.46 18.00
CA LEU A 17 -4.59 21.93 19.12
C LEU A 17 -3.74 21.79 20.39
N PRO A 18 -4.33 21.81 21.59
CA PRO A 18 -3.60 21.53 22.82
C PRO A 18 -3.09 20.08 22.86
N VAL A 19 -2.01 19.85 23.60
CA VAL A 19 -1.50 18.48 23.83
C VAL A 19 -2.54 17.65 24.59
N GLY A 20 -2.90 16.49 24.04
CA GLY A 20 -3.99 15.66 24.56
C GLY A 20 -5.35 15.89 23.88
N ALA A 21 -5.42 16.72 22.84
CA ALA A 21 -6.61 16.82 21.99
C ALA A 21 -6.94 15.48 21.32
N ARG A 22 -8.23 15.26 21.04
CA ARG A 22 -8.76 14.06 20.39
C ARG A 22 -9.20 14.33 18.96
N VAL A 23 -9.28 13.30 18.14
CA VAL A 23 -9.59 13.40 16.70
C VAL A 23 -10.87 14.21 16.44
N ILE A 24 -11.86 14.10 17.33
CA ILE A 24 -13.07 14.92 17.30
C ILE A 24 -12.80 16.42 17.43
N ASP A 25 -11.85 16.84 18.27
CA ASP A 25 -11.50 18.24 18.50
C ASP A 25 -10.88 18.84 17.23
N ALA A 26 -10.02 18.06 16.55
CA ALA A 26 -9.44 18.47 15.27
C ALA A 26 -10.49 18.65 14.17
N ILE A 27 -11.49 17.76 14.11
CA ILE A 27 -12.58 17.87 13.15
C ILE A 27 -13.49 19.06 13.46
N GLN A 28 -13.73 19.32 14.75
CA GLN A 28 -14.53 20.46 15.19
C GLN A 28 -13.83 21.79 14.87
N ASP A 29 -12.51 21.86 15.07
CA ASP A 29 -11.69 23.03 14.73
C ASP A 29 -11.60 23.26 13.21
N ALA A 30 -11.56 22.17 12.43
CA ALA A 30 -11.74 22.19 10.96
C ALA A 30 -13.15 22.60 10.49
N GLY A 31 -14.02 23.03 11.40
CA GLY A 31 -15.36 23.53 11.14
C GLY A 31 -16.43 22.44 11.01
N GLY A 32 -16.10 21.19 11.36
CA GLY A 32 -16.96 20.02 11.25
C GLY A 32 -16.95 19.38 9.86
N VAL A 33 -17.61 18.23 9.76
CA VAL A 33 -17.71 17.48 8.50
C VAL A 33 -18.78 18.05 7.57
N ARG A 34 -18.69 17.71 6.29
CA ARG A 34 -19.77 17.95 5.34
C ARG A 34 -20.97 17.02 5.63
N PRO A 35 -22.21 17.43 5.26
CA PRO A 35 -23.39 16.57 5.40
C PRO A 35 -23.21 15.27 4.59
N GLY A 36 -23.60 14.13 5.16
CA GLY A 36 -23.50 12.82 4.49
C GLY A 36 -22.10 12.19 4.50
N VAL A 37 -21.18 12.70 5.33
CA VAL A 37 -19.85 12.09 5.54
C VAL A 37 -19.94 11.04 6.64
N ASP A 38 -19.57 9.81 6.31
CA ASP A 38 -19.45 8.73 7.29
C ASP A 38 -18.15 8.90 8.09
N MET A 39 -18.28 8.99 9.41
CA MET A 39 -17.17 9.07 10.37
C MET A 39 -16.99 7.78 11.17
N SER A 40 -17.80 6.75 10.91
CA SER A 40 -17.79 5.49 11.67
C SER A 40 -16.46 4.73 11.53
N GLY A 41 -15.74 4.96 10.43
CA GLY A 41 -14.40 4.40 10.21
C GLY A 41 -13.27 5.09 10.98
N LEU A 42 -13.55 6.23 11.64
CA LEU A 42 -12.53 7.03 12.31
C LEU A 42 -12.69 6.92 13.83
N ASN A 43 -11.58 6.63 14.53
CA ASN A 43 -11.59 6.61 15.99
C ASN A 43 -11.57 8.07 16.53
N LEU A 44 -12.75 8.67 16.63
CA LEU A 44 -12.95 10.06 17.08
C LEU A 44 -12.41 10.33 18.51
N ALA A 45 -12.34 9.30 19.34
CA ALA A 45 -11.86 9.40 20.72
C ALA A 45 -10.33 9.26 20.82
N ARG A 46 -9.62 8.92 19.75
CA ARG A 46 -8.16 8.76 19.80
C ARG A 46 -7.47 10.09 20.10
N LEU A 47 -6.44 10.08 20.94
CA LEU A 47 -5.54 11.22 21.14
C LEU A 47 -4.75 11.50 19.87
N LEU A 48 -4.58 12.77 19.51
CA LEU A 48 -3.71 13.15 18.40
C LEU A 48 -2.26 13.25 18.85
N VAL A 49 -1.38 12.97 17.90
CA VAL A 49 0.05 13.23 17.97
C VAL A 49 0.38 14.48 17.14
N ASP A 50 1.45 15.17 17.54
CA ASP A 50 2.00 16.29 16.75
C ASP A 50 2.52 15.81 15.39
N GLY A 51 2.21 16.56 14.34
CA GLY A 51 2.53 16.21 12.95
C GLY A 51 1.62 15.14 12.33
N GLU A 52 0.55 14.72 13.02
CA GLU A 52 -0.38 13.70 12.53
C GLU A 52 -1.30 14.25 11.44
N GLN A 53 -1.71 13.39 10.50
CA GLN A 53 -2.73 13.70 9.50
C GLN A 53 -4.03 12.95 9.82
N VAL A 54 -5.15 13.69 9.89
CA VAL A 54 -6.50 13.17 10.09
C VAL A 54 -7.27 13.27 8.79
N VAL A 55 -7.56 12.13 8.17
CA VAL A 55 -8.33 12.06 6.92
C VAL A 55 -9.80 11.75 7.22
N VAL A 56 -10.70 12.61 6.79
CA VAL A 56 -12.14 12.51 7.08
C VAL A 56 -12.92 12.10 5.83
N GLY A 57 -13.76 11.06 5.93
CA GLY A 57 -14.70 10.68 4.86
C GLY A 57 -14.08 9.95 3.67
N LEU A 58 -12.80 9.60 3.75
CA LEU A 58 -12.25 8.42 3.11
C LEU A 58 -12.38 7.30 4.15
N ALA A 59 -12.97 6.16 3.76
CA ALA A 59 -12.90 4.96 4.56
C ALA A 59 -11.43 4.55 4.61
N VAL A 60 -10.69 5.09 5.58
CA VAL A 60 -9.33 4.65 5.86
C VAL A 60 -9.51 3.30 6.53
N PRO A 61 -9.02 2.19 5.95
CA PRO A 61 -8.97 0.94 6.69
C PRO A 61 -8.17 1.22 7.96
N ALA A 62 -8.76 0.91 9.11
CA ALA A 62 -8.21 1.17 10.41
C ALA A 62 -6.90 0.38 10.61
N LEU A 63 -5.77 0.89 10.14
CA LEU A 63 -4.46 0.31 10.38
C LEU A 63 -3.38 1.39 10.44
N VAL A 64 -3.18 1.94 11.65
CA VAL A 64 -1.80 2.22 12.09
C VAL A 64 -1.69 1.78 13.55
N PRO A 65 -1.22 0.55 13.83
CA PRO A 65 -0.70 0.19 15.15
C PRO A 65 0.59 0.99 15.45
N PRO A 66 1.02 1.09 16.72
CA PRO A 66 2.22 1.84 17.11
C PRO A 66 3.48 1.37 16.35
N PRO A 67 4.54 2.21 16.25
CA PRO A 67 5.73 1.88 15.49
C PRO A 67 6.41 0.70 16.17
N GLY A 68 6.40 -0.46 15.52
CA GLY A 68 6.99 -1.67 16.10
C GLY A 68 6.53 -3.01 15.54
N SER A 69 5.60 -3.06 14.57
CA SER A 69 5.29 -4.32 13.88
C SER A 69 4.91 -4.06 12.43
N LEU A 70 5.69 -4.71 11.56
CA LEU A 70 5.70 -4.83 10.10
C LEU A 70 4.37 -4.51 9.38
N PRO A 71 4.41 -3.80 8.23
CA PRO A 71 3.21 -3.47 7.48
C PRO A 71 2.74 -4.68 6.67
N THR A 72 1.49 -5.11 6.87
CA THR A 72 0.76 -5.90 5.86
C THR A 72 -0.22 -4.96 5.18
N SER A 73 0.03 -4.73 3.89
CA SER A 73 -0.59 -3.73 3.03
C SER A 73 -2.10 -3.84 2.90
N SER A 74 -2.76 -2.69 2.98
CA SER A 74 -4.14 -2.48 2.53
C SER A 74 -4.12 -1.98 1.08
N VAL A 75 -4.93 -2.62 0.24
CA VAL A 75 -5.13 -2.33 -1.19
C VAL A 75 -5.49 -0.87 -1.51
N PRO A 76 -4.90 -0.25 -2.54
CA PRO A 76 -5.54 0.82 -3.29
C PRO A 76 -6.18 0.28 -4.57
N THR A 77 -7.38 0.79 -4.87
CA THR A 77 -8.10 0.56 -6.13
C THR A 77 -7.40 1.32 -7.26
N GLY A 78 -6.71 0.54 -8.08
CA GLY A 78 -6.06 0.89 -9.33
C GLY A 78 -5.11 -0.26 -9.60
N ILE A 79 -5.39 -1.09 -10.60
CA ILE A 79 -4.45 -2.14 -11.02
C ILE A 79 -3.30 -1.45 -11.75
N GLU A 80 -2.52 -0.67 -11.01
CA GLU A 80 -1.11 -0.48 -11.29
C GLU A 80 -0.46 -1.71 -10.67
N ILE A 81 -0.22 -2.72 -11.50
CA ILE A 81 0.61 -3.86 -11.11
C ILE A 81 1.96 -3.22 -10.79
N ALA A 82 2.21 -3.02 -9.50
CA ALA A 82 3.47 -2.45 -9.05
C ALA A 82 4.58 -3.33 -9.62
N PRO A 83 5.61 -2.74 -10.25
CA PRO A 83 6.66 -3.52 -10.85
C PRO A 83 7.26 -4.45 -9.79
N VAL A 84 7.40 -5.73 -10.12
CA VAL A 84 7.87 -6.80 -9.23
C VAL A 84 9.36 -7.00 -9.47
N ASN A 85 10.16 -6.93 -8.40
CA ASN A 85 11.60 -7.17 -8.51
C ASN A 85 11.88 -8.69 -8.50
N LEU A 86 12.46 -9.25 -9.56
CA LEU A 86 12.70 -10.68 -9.69
C LEU A 86 13.67 -11.25 -8.63
N ASN A 87 14.60 -10.42 -8.15
CA ASN A 87 15.60 -10.80 -7.16
C ASN A 87 15.03 -10.84 -5.73
N THR A 88 14.10 -9.96 -5.40
CA THR A 88 13.51 -9.87 -4.05
C THR A 88 12.08 -10.40 -3.96
N ALA A 89 11.43 -10.69 -5.08
CA ALA A 89 10.05 -11.14 -5.10
C ALA A 89 9.86 -12.46 -4.35
N THR A 90 8.75 -12.50 -3.64
CA THR A 90 8.19 -13.69 -3.02
C THR A 90 7.32 -14.46 -4.01
N GLN A 91 7.04 -15.73 -3.70
CA GLN A 91 6.17 -16.58 -4.53
C GLN A 91 4.81 -15.91 -4.80
N THR A 92 4.21 -15.34 -3.76
CA THR A 92 2.90 -14.68 -3.84
C THR A 92 2.94 -13.43 -4.73
N GLU A 93 4.05 -12.68 -4.74
CA GLU A 93 4.21 -11.52 -5.62
C GLU A 93 4.38 -11.94 -7.08
N LEU A 94 5.13 -13.01 -7.35
CA LEU A 94 5.26 -13.56 -8.70
C LEU A 94 3.92 -14.08 -9.23
N GLU A 95 3.11 -14.72 -8.38
CA GLU A 95 1.75 -15.19 -8.72
C GLU A 95 0.76 -14.05 -9.05
N THR A 96 1.07 -12.80 -8.71
CA THR A 96 0.24 -11.65 -9.13
C THR A 96 0.43 -11.28 -10.60
N LEU A 97 1.49 -11.78 -11.24
CA LEU A 97 1.82 -11.49 -12.62
C LEU A 97 0.92 -12.28 -13.59
N PRO A 98 0.50 -11.66 -14.71
CA PRO A 98 -0.34 -12.33 -15.70
C PRO A 98 0.39 -13.55 -16.28
N GLY A 99 -0.26 -14.71 -16.24
CA GLY A 99 0.30 -15.96 -16.78
C GLY A 99 1.33 -16.65 -15.88
N ILE A 100 1.60 -16.13 -14.67
CA ILE A 100 2.44 -16.80 -13.67
C ILE A 100 1.56 -17.53 -12.66
N GLY A 101 1.61 -18.86 -12.72
CA GLY A 101 0.99 -19.73 -11.72
C GLY A 101 1.96 -20.14 -10.61
N PRO A 102 1.47 -20.86 -9.57
CA PRO A 102 2.30 -21.30 -8.44
C PRO A 102 3.48 -22.17 -8.87
N VAL A 103 3.32 -22.98 -9.93
CA VAL A 103 4.39 -23.82 -10.50
C VAL A 103 5.48 -22.95 -11.13
N THR A 104 5.09 -21.98 -11.97
CA THR A 104 6.04 -21.06 -12.62
C THR A 104 6.73 -20.17 -11.60
N ALA A 105 6.00 -19.63 -10.62
CA ALA A 105 6.58 -18.85 -9.52
C ALA A 105 7.62 -19.65 -8.74
N GLN A 106 7.34 -20.92 -8.47
CA GLN A 106 8.30 -21.82 -7.80
C GLN A 106 9.52 -22.10 -8.69
N SER A 107 9.34 -22.28 -10.00
CA SER A 107 10.46 -22.42 -10.95
C SER A 107 11.35 -21.18 -10.98
N ILE A 108 10.78 -19.96 -10.91
CA ILE A 108 11.56 -18.70 -10.86
C ILE A 108 12.42 -18.65 -9.59
N LEU A 109 11.85 -19.00 -8.43
CA LEU A 109 12.59 -19.03 -7.16
C LEU A 109 13.67 -20.11 -7.15
N ALA A 110 13.40 -21.28 -7.73
CA ALA A 110 14.37 -22.35 -7.88
C ALA A 110 15.52 -21.92 -8.80
N TRP A 111 15.20 -21.32 -9.96
CA TRP A 111 16.20 -20.79 -10.90
C TRP A 111 17.08 -19.75 -10.22
N ARG A 112 16.50 -18.84 -9.41
CA ARG A 112 17.26 -17.85 -8.63
C ARG A 112 18.22 -18.48 -7.61
N THR A 113 17.84 -19.63 -7.06
CA THR A 113 18.66 -20.34 -6.08
C THR A 113 19.82 -21.09 -6.74
N ASP A 114 19.59 -21.66 -7.94
CA ASP A 114 20.59 -22.41 -8.70
C ASP A 114 21.55 -21.53 -9.51
N ASN A 115 21.03 -20.50 -10.19
CA ASN A 115 21.79 -19.62 -11.11
C ASN A 115 22.20 -18.30 -10.46
N GLY A 116 21.55 -17.90 -9.36
CA GLY A 116 21.80 -16.65 -8.66
C GLY A 116 20.80 -15.54 -9.03
N ALA A 117 21.19 -14.29 -8.81
CA ALA A 117 20.33 -13.13 -9.07
C ALA A 117 20.12 -12.94 -10.59
N PHE A 118 18.89 -12.60 -10.98
CA PHE A 118 18.56 -12.15 -12.33
C PHE A 118 19.28 -10.83 -12.60
N THR A 119 20.02 -10.78 -13.72
CA THR A 119 20.72 -9.61 -14.24
C THR A 119 19.94 -8.92 -15.35
N ALA A 120 19.05 -9.65 -16.03
CA ALA A 120 18.14 -9.14 -17.03
C ALA A 120 16.76 -9.82 -16.91
N VAL A 121 15.71 -9.12 -17.34
CA VAL A 121 14.35 -9.68 -17.39
C VAL A 121 14.26 -10.85 -18.39
N GLU A 122 15.10 -10.85 -19.42
CA GLU A 122 15.15 -11.88 -20.47
C GLU A 122 15.55 -13.26 -19.96
N GLU A 123 16.28 -13.34 -18.84
CA GLU A 123 16.68 -14.60 -18.19
C GLU A 123 15.47 -15.38 -17.66
N LEU A 124 14.29 -14.76 -17.55
CA LEU A 124 13.04 -15.48 -17.28
C LEU A 124 12.69 -16.51 -18.37
N LEU A 125 13.16 -16.34 -19.62
CA LEU A 125 12.95 -17.33 -20.68
C LEU A 125 13.71 -18.64 -20.43
N GLU A 126 14.73 -18.63 -19.56
CA GLU A 126 15.44 -19.84 -19.15
C GLU A 126 14.68 -20.61 -18.06
N VAL A 127 13.65 -20.01 -17.48
CA VAL A 127 12.82 -20.62 -16.45
C VAL A 127 11.77 -21.53 -17.08
N SER A 128 11.77 -22.79 -16.65
CA SER A 128 10.79 -23.78 -17.11
C SER A 128 9.36 -23.36 -16.73
N GLY A 129 8.55 -23.06 -17.75
CA GLY A 129 7.16 -22.59 -17.61
C GLY A 129 6.93 -21.14 -18.02
N ILE A 130 7.97 -20.40 -18.43
CA ILE A 130 7.83 -19.07 -19.04
C ILE A 130 8.11 -19.20 -20.54
N GLY A 131 7.06 -18.99 -21.35
CA GLY A 131 7.19 -18.88 -22.80
C GLY A 131 7.25 -17.43 -23.27
N ASP A 132 7.47 -17.22 -24.56
CA ASP A 132 7.58 -15.88 -25.17
C ASP A 132 6.33 -15.03 -24.92
N VAL A 133 5.15 -15.67 -24.91
CA VAL A 133 3.86 -15.03 -24.62
C VAL A 133 3.81 -14.53 -23.18
N THR A 134 4.09 -15.42 -22.22
CA THR A 134 4.11 -15.07 -20.79
C THR A 134 5.16 -13.99 -20.51
N MET A 135 6.34 -14.08 -21.13
CA MET A 135 7.39 -13.08 -20.98
C MET A 135 6.92 -11.71 -21.47
N ALA A 136 6.28 -11.63 -22.65
CA ALA A 136 5.76 -10.37 -23.17
C ALA A 136 4.67 -9.75 -22.27
N ASP A 137 3.83 -10.59 -21.66
CA ASP A 137 2.78 -10.14 -20.72
C ASP A 137 3.35 -9.64 -19.39
N ILE A 138 4.44 -10.24 -18.88
CA ILE A 138 5.04 -9.85 -17.59
C ILE A 138 6.13 -8.80 -17.70
N ALA A 139 6.80 -8.66 -18.86
CA ALA A 139 7.89 -7.70 -19.10
C ALA A 139 7.60 -6.27 -18.62
N PRO A 140 6.41 -5.67 -18.83
CA PRO A 140 6.13 -4.32 -18.33
C PRO A 140 5.93 -4.25 -16.81
N TYR A 141 5.81 -5.39 -16.12
CA TYR A 141 5.49 -5.51 -14.70
C TYR A 141 6.64 -6.09 -13.87
N VAL A 142 7.80 -6.34 -14.47
CA VAL A 142 8.95 -6.91 -13.75
C VAL A 142 10.23 -6.12 -14.00
N TYR A 143 11.12 -6.13 -13.01
CA TYR A 143 12.46 -5.55 -13.09
C TYR A 143 13.46 -6.37 -12.28
N VAL A 144 14.75 -6.15 -12.51
CA VAL A 144 15.86 -6.81 -11.79
C VAL A 144 16.50 -5.89 -10.77
#